data_AF-K9RUZ3-F1
#
_entry.id   AF-K9RUZ3-F1
#
_cell.length_a   1.000
_cell.length_b   1.000
_cell.length_c   1.000
_cell.angle_alpha   90.00
_cell.angle_beta   90.00
_cell.angle_gamma   90.00
#
_symmetry.space_group_name_H-M   'P 1'
#
loop_
_entity.id
_entity.type
_entity.pdbx_description
1 polymer ?
#
loop_
_entity_poly.entity_id
_entity_poly.type
_entity_poly.pdbx_seq_one_letter_code
_entity_poly.pdbx_strand_id
1 'polypeptide(L)'
;MKFLISVPILSIAFFIPGPVLAASYPPASIQKFMVDCTRRFQKQAPPGFGGRGTAFCTCMIEGIQAKMSFKQFQRLASNPNDPALKPIQRGCMFHLF
;
A
#
# COMPACT_ATOMS: atom_id res chain seq x y z
N MET A 1 -10.31 -57.70 -6.72
CA MET A 1 -10.17 -56.64 -5.70
C MET A 1 -9.54 -55.41 -6.33
N LYS A 2 -10.29 -54.31 -6.46
CA LYS A 2 -9.75 -52.97 -6.74
C LYS A 2 -10.83 -51.96 -6.35
N PHE A 3 -10.72 -51.39 -5.16
CA PHE A 3 -11.59 -50.31 -4.70
C PHE A 3 -11.07 -49.00 -5.28
N LEU A 4 -11.82 -48.41 -6.22
CA LEU A 4 -11.58 -47.06 -6.72
C LEU A 4 -12.37 -46.10 -5.83
N ILE A 5 -11.68 -45.50 -4.87
CA ILE A 5 -12.21 -44.46 -4.00
C ILE A 5 -12.27 -43.18 -4.83
N SER A 6 -13.47 -42.83 -5.29
CA SER A 6 -13.76 -41.53 -5.91
C SER A 6 -13.92 -40.51 -4.78
N VAL A 7 -12.88 -39.70 -4.55
CA VAL A 7 -12.94 -38.58 -3.61
C VAL A 7 -13.42 -37.36 -4.38
N PRO A 8 -14.62 -36.81 -4.10
CA PRO A 8 -14.99 -35.51 -4.63
C PRO A 8 -14.13 -34.48 -3.90
N ILE A 9 -13.21 -33.86 -4.63
CA ILE A 9 -12.45 -32.71 -4.16
C ILE A 9 -13.48 -31.59 -4.01
N LEU A 10 -13.96 -31.44 -2.78
CA LEU A 10 -14.75 -30.32 -2.31
C LEU A 10 -13.84 -29.10 -2.45
N SER A 11 -13.91 -28.42 -3.60
CA SER A 11 -13.30 -27.10 -3.81
C SER A 11 -14.02 -26.12 -2.91
N ILE A 12 -13.59 -26.08 -1.65
CA ILE A 12 -13.88 -25.02 -0.72
C ILE A 12 -13.29 -23.77 -1.38
N ALA A 13 -14.14 -23.01 -2.05
CA ALA A 13 -13.88 -21.61 -2.32
C ALA A 13 -13.67 -20.97 -0.96
N PHE A 14 -12.40 -20.88 -0.55
CA PHE A 14 -11.95 -20.12 0.60
C PHE A 14 -12.29 -18.66 0.30
N PHE A 15 -13.53 -18.27 0.58
CA PHE A 15 -13.83 -16.92 1.00
C PHE A 15 -13.06 -16.75 2.31
N ILE A 16 -11.78 -16.40 2.20
CA ILE A 16 -11.06 -15.80 3.31
C ILE A 16 -11.74 -14.44 3.46
N PRO A 17 -12.54 -14.19 4.52
CA PRO A 17 -12.82 -12.82 4.88
C PRO A 17 -11.46 -12.31 5.33
N GLY A 18 -10.77 -11.59 4.45
CA GLY A 18 -9.59 -10.84 4.84
C GLY A 18 -9.94 -10.01 6.07
N PRO A 19 -8.99 -9.81 7.00
CA PRO A 19 -9.25 -9.05 8.21
C PRO A 19 -9.91 -7.73 7.81
N VAL A 20 -10.95 -7.37 8.55
CA VAL A 20 -11.77 -6.17 8.35
C VAL A 20 -10.89 -4.94 8.63
N LEU A 21 -9.98 -4.63 7.71
CA LEU A 21 -9.04 -3.53 7.76
C LEU A 21 -9.77 -2.30 7.24
N ALA A 22 -10.18 -1.44 8.19
CA ALA A 22 -10.34 0.00 8.03
C ALA A 22 -10.51 0.49 6.59
N ALA A 23 -11.71 0.33 5.99
CA ALA A 23 -12.04 0.78 4.64
C ALA A 23 -10.83 0.86 3.69
N SER A 24 -10.18 -0.29 3.46
CA SER A 24 -8.95 -0.38 2.67
C SER A 24 -9.13 0.37 1.35
N TYR A 25 -8.22 1.31 1.05
CA TYR A 25 -8.31 2.09 -0.17
C TYR A 25 -8.39 1.15 -1.38
N PRO A 26 -9.09 1.53 -2.46
CA PRO A 26 -9.18 0.69 -3.65
C PRO A 26 -7.78 0.30 -4.14
N PRO A 27 -7.56 -0.98 -4.50
CA PRO A 27 -6.23 -1.47 -4.86
C PRO A 27 -5.63 -0.72 -6.06
N ALA A 28 -6.47 -0.30 -7.02
CA ALA A 28 -6.04 0.53 -8.14
C ALA A 28 -5.49 1.90 -7.69
N SER A 29 -6.09 2.52 -6.67
CA SER A 29 -5.62 3.80 -6.12
C SER A 29 -4.31 3.66 -5.36
N ILE A 30 -4.15 2.56 -4.61
CA ILE A 30 -2.89 2.22 -3.95
C ILE A 30 -1.79 2.00 -4.99
N GLN A 31 -2.06 1.20 -6.03
CA GLN A 31 -1.09 0.92 -7.09
C GLN A 31 -0.66 2.20 -7.81
N LYS A 32 -1.61 3.07 -8.16
CA LYS A 32 -1.30 4.37 -8.77
C LYS A 32 -0.43 5.23 -7.86
N PHE A 33 -0.76 5.31 -6.58
CA PHE A 33 0.06 6.01 -5.59
C PHE A 33 1.47 5.43 -5.50
N MET A 34 1.61 4.11 -5.43
CA MET A 34 2.91 3.45 -5.34
C MET A 34 3.79 3.79 -6.55
N VAL A 35 3.23 3.77 -7.76
CA VAL A 35 3.95 4.14 -8.98
C VAL A 35 4.37 5.61 -8.96
N ASP A 36 3.45 6.52 -8.65
CA ASP A 36 3.72 7.97 -8.65
C ASP A 36 4.69 8.37 -7.54
N CYS A 37 4.51 7.82 -6.35
CA CYS A 37 5.38 8.02 -5.20
C CYS A 37 6.79 7.50 -5.50
N THR A 38 6.94 6.28 -6.01
CA THR A 38 8.26 5.69 -6.30
C THR A 38 8.99 6.51 -7.36
N ARG A 39 8.27 6.94 -8.41
CA ARG A 39 8.82 7.80 -9.47
C ARG A 39 9.28 9.15 -8.92
N ARG A 40 8.49 9.80 -8.07
CA ARG A 40 8.86 11.08 -7.44
C ARG A 40 10.03 10.93 -6.50
N PHE A 41 10.01 9.85 -5.71
CA PHE A 41 11.09 9.51 -4.80
C PHE A 41 12.39 9.32 -5.55
N GLN A 42 12.42 8.52 -6.62
CA GLN A 42 13.64 8.33 -7.43
C GLN A 42 14.21 9.64 -8.00
N LYS A 43 13.36 10.63 -8.32
CA LYS A 43 13.81 11.95 -8.81
C LYS A 43 14.38 12.86 -7.71
N GLN A 44 13.96 12.67 -6.46
CA GLN A 44 14.27 13.56 -5.33
C GLN A 44 15.05 12.86 -4.22
N ALA A 45 15.33 11.57 -4.37
CA ALA A 45 15.96 10.75 -3.36
C ALA A 45 17.37 11.26 -3.07
N PRO A 46 17.77 11.29 -1.79
CA PRO A 46 19.16 11.52 -1.45
C PRO A 46 20.09 10.48 -2.13
N PRO A 47 21.36 10.83 -2.38
CA PRO A 47 22.34 9.88 -2.89
C PRO A 47 22.38 8.61 -2.01
N GLY A 48 22.37 7.43 -2.63
CA GLY A 48 22.34 6.14 -1.92
C GLY A 48 20.94 5.63 -1.53
N PHE A 49 19.88 6.42 -1.71
CA PHE A 49 18.51 6.02 -1.35
C PHE A 49 17.65 5.59 -2.55
N GLY A 50 18.14 5.67 -3.80
CA GLY A 50 17.34 5.43 -5.01
C GLY A 50 16.59 4.07 -5.06
N GLY A 51 17.13 3.03 -4.42
CA GLY A 51 16.48 1.72 -4.30
C GLY A 51 15.43 1.60 -3.17
N ARG A 52 15.33 2.59 -2.29
CA ARG A 52 14.44 2.58 -1.11
C ARG A 52 13.05 3.18 -1.38
N GLY A 53 12.78 3.58 -2.62
CA GLY A 53 11.51 4.22 -3.01
C GLY A 53 10.29 3.35 -2.71
N THR A 54 10.35 2.05 -2.98
CA THR A 54 9.23 1.15 -2.67
C THR A 54 8.95 1.08 -1.17
N ALA A 55 9.98 0.89 -0.34
CA ALA A 55 9.83 0.84 1.12
C ALA A 55 9.29 2.16 1.69
N PHE A 56 9.80 3.29 1.20
CA PHE A 56 9.30 4.61 1.56
C PHE A 56 7.82 4.78 1.22
N CYS A 57 7.43 4.43 0.00
CA CYS A 57 6.08 4.61 -0.50
C CYS A 57 5.07 3.67 0.16
N THR A 58 5.50 2.45 0.51
CA THR A 58 4.70 1.54 1.35
C THR A 58 4.42 2.17 2.71
N CYS A 59 5.45 2.66 3.40
CA CYS A 59 5.26 3.35 4.68
C CYS A 59 4.33 4.57 4.55
N MET A 60 4.49 5.36 3.47
CA MET A 60 3.64 6.51 3.22
C MET A 60 2.16 6.12 3.08
N ILE A 61 1.84 5.12 2.26
CA ILE A 61 0.44 4.73 2.04
C ILE A 61 -0.16 4.10 3.29
N GLU A 62 0.60 3.35 4.07
CA GLU A 62 0.17 2.80 5.36
C GLU A 62 -0.10 3.91 6.39
N GLY A 63 0.82 4.87 6.52
CA GLY A 63 0.66 6.00 7.43
C GLY A 63 -0.49 6.93 7.05
N ILE A 64 -0.75 7.08 5.75
CA ILE A 64 -1.92 7.76 5.21
C ILE A 64 -3.19 6.98 5.59
N GLN A 65 -3.27 5.68 5.27
CA GLN A 65 -4.45 4.86 5.59
C GLN A 65 -4.78 4.86 7.09
N ALA A 66 -3.76 4.89 7.95
CA ALA A 66 -3.95 4.94 9.40
C ALA A 66 -4.50 6.29 9.91
N LYS A 67 -4.30 7.40 9.19
CA LYS A 67 -4.61 8.76 9.67
C LYS A 67 -5.74 9.45 8.93
N MET A 68 -6.13 8.95 7.75
CA MET A 68 -7.05 9.65 6.87
C MET A 68 -7.94 8.69 6.08
N SER A 69 -9.15 9.15 5.82
CA SER A 69 -10.13 8.44 4.99
C SER A 69 -9.74 8.48 3.51
N PHE A 70 -10.29 7.56 2.72
CA PHE A 70 -10.06 7.53 1.27
C PHE A 70 -10.46 8.83 0.56
N LYS A 71 -11.52 9.52 1.03
CA LYS A 71 -11.96 10.81 0.47
C LYS A 71 -10.97 11.95 0.77
N GLN A 72 -10.25 11.89 1.89
CA GLN A 72 -9.15 12.81 2.19
C GLN A 72 -7.93 12.49 1.33
N PHE A 73 -7.58 11.21 1.19
CA PHE A 73 -6.52 10.77 0.31
C PHE A 73 -6.71 11.16 -1.16
N GLN A 74 -7.93 11.04 -1.70
CA GLN A 74 -8.22 11.50 -3.06
C GLN A 74 -7.96 13.00 -3.26
N ARG A 75 -8.17 13.82 -2.22
CA ARG A 75 -7.87 15.26 -2.28
C ARG A 75 -6.35 15.52 -2.25
N LEU A 76 -5.59 14.66 -1.57
CA LEU A 76 -4.13 14.72 -1.54
C LEU A 76 -3.49 14.30 -2.86
N ALA A 77 -4.13 13.42 -3.64
CA ALA A 77 -3.65 13.09 -4.98
C ALA A 77 -3.59 14.33 -5.90
N SER A 78 -4.46 15.32 -5.66
CA SER A 78 -4.44 16.62 -6.33
C SER A 78 -3.47 17.64 -5.72
N ASN A 79 -2.98 17.40 -4.49
CA ASN A 79 -2.02 18.26 -3.80
C ASN A 79 -0.92 17.44 -3.09
N PRO A 80 0.12 16.99 -3.81
CA PRO A 80 1.17 16.14 -3.25
C PRO A 80 2.09 16.86 -2.24
N ASN A 81 1.96 18.18 -2.09
CA ASN A 81 2.73 18.98 -1.13
C ASN A 81 1.90 19.35 0.12
N ASP A 82 0.75 18.69 0.31
CA ASP A 82 -0.12 18.98 1.44
C ASP A 82 0.64 18.84 2.78
N PRO A 83 0.55 19.83 3.68
CA PRO A 83 1.24 19.80 4.97
C PRO A 83 0.86 18.59 5.84
N ALA A 84 -0.32 17.99 5.65
CA ALA A 84 -0.73 16.78 6.35
C ALA A 84 0.17 15.56 6.03
N LEU A 85 0.86 15.58 4.89
CA LEU A 85 1.79 14.52 4.49
C LEU A 85 3.17 14.66 5.12
N LYS A 86 3.60 15.87 5.49
CA LYS A 86 4.93 16.13 6.08
C LYS A 86 5.27 15.27 7.30
N PRO A 87 4.39 15.10 8.32
CA PRO A 87 4.73 14.25 9.46
C PRO A 87 4.86 12.77 9.08
N ILE A 88 4.05 12.29 8.13
CA ILE A 88 4.11 10.90 7.64
C ILE A 88 5.40 10.71 6.84
N GLN A 89 5.70 11.62 5.92
CA GLN A 89 6.92 11.63 5.13
C GLN A 89 8.17 11.62 6.03
N ARG A 90 8.20 12.45 7.06
CA ARG A 90 9.34 12.51 7.98
C ARG A 90 9.52 11.19 8.74
N GLY A 91 8.44 10.63 9.28
CA GLY A 91 8.47 9.33 9.96
C GLY A 91 8.94 8.20 9.04
N CYS A 92 8.41 8.15 7.82
CA CYS A 92 8.83 7.17 6.83
C CYS A 92 10.28 7.36 6.38
N MET A 93 10.77 8.59 6.35
CA MET A 93 12.17 8.86 6.01
C MET A 93 13.12 8.43 7.11
N PHE A 94 12.77 8.62 8.39
CA PHE A 94 13.52 8.04 9.51
C PHE A 94 13.60 6.52 9.44
N HIS A 95 12.52 5.85 9.02
CA HIS A 95 12.50 4.38 8.83
C HIS A 95 13.41 3.87 7.69
N LEU A 96 13.93 4.75 6.85
CA LEU A 96 14.85 4.37 5.78
C LEU A 96 16.33 4.44 6.19
N PHE A 97 16.67 5.02 7.34
CA PHE A 97 18.04 5.08 7.86
C PHE A 97 18.25 3.98 8.90
#